data_AF-A0A6P0CJ80-F1
#
_entry.id   AF-A0A6P0CJ80-F1
#
_cell.length_a   1.000
_cell.length_b   1.000
_cell.length_c   1.000
_cell.angle_alpha   90.00
_cell.angle_beta   90.00
_cell.angle_gamma   90.00
#
_symmetry.space_group_name_H-M   'P 1'
#
loop_
_entity.id
_entity.type
_entity.pdbx_description
1 polymer ?
#
loop_
_entity_poly.entity_id
_entity_poly.type
_entity_poly.pdbx_seq_one_letter_code
_entity_poly.pdbx_strand_id
1 'polypeptide(L)'
;MLFEIISAPDGTSPQWVRDAWIGVRFQALQAAPISVQTRAAGSGTSILSLLRAVAQGKPLIVEKHGYPAQARDLLGLLSLQNADAACWYLDNAPQMLDPKQVFILDVQCCRSIDHLSTPE
;
A
#
# COMPACT_ATOMS: atom_id res chain seq x y z
N MET A 1 -9.72 -8.95 -10.24
CA MET A 1 -10.26 -7.65 -10.70
C MET A 1 -9.08 -6.71 -10.83
N LEU A 2 -9.02 -5.96 -11.94
CA LEU A 2 -7.92 -5.07 -12.24
C LEU A 2 -8.19 -3.68 -11.66
N PHE A 3 -7.16 -3.07 -11.07
CA PHE A 3 -7.23 -1.74 -10.50
C PHE A 3 -6.06 -0.90 -10.99
N GLU A 4 -6.23 0.42 -10.93
CA GLU A 4 -5.18 1.42 -11.14
C GLU A 4 -5.11 2.34 -9.94
N ILE A 5 -3.88 2.63 -9.51
CA ILE A 5 -3.61 3.59 -8.45
C ILE A 5 -3.72 4.99 -9.05
N ILE A 6 -4.71 5.76 -8.60
CA ILE A 6 -5.03 7.10 -9.14
C ILE A 6 -4.51 8.24 -8.26
N SER A 7 -4.09 7.95 -7.03
CA SER A 7 -3.47 8.89 -6.12
C SER A 7 -2.41 8.22 -5.26
N ALA A 8 -1.49 9.01 -4.70
CA ALA A 8 -0.38 8.51 -3.90
C ALA A 8 -0.91 7.72 -2.68
N PRO A 9 -0.53 6.44 -2.49
CA PRO A 9 -0.97 5.66 -1.34
C PRO A 9 -0.47 6.24 -0.02
N ASP A 10 -1.22 5.99 1.06
CA ASP A 10 -0.76 6.32 2.41
C ASP A 10 0.44 5.46 2.82
N GLY A 11 1.42 6.09 3.47
CA GLY A 11 2.64 5.43 3.92
C GLY A 11 3.64 6.40 4.53
N THR A 12 4.72 5.84 5.09
CA THR A 12 5.82 6.58 5.70
C THR A 12 6.99 6.80 4.74
N SER A 13 6.89 6.32 3.49
CA SER A 13 7.92 6.53 2.47
C SER A 13 7.93 7.99 1.99
N PRO A 14 9.07 8.47 1.46
CA PRO A 14 9.16 9.81 0.88
C PRO A 14 8.11 10.05 -0.19
N GLN A 15 7.66 11.31 -0.34
CA GLN A 15 6.58 11.67 -1.26
C GLN A 15 6.85 11.19 -2.70
N TRP A 16 8.07 11.33 -3.20
CA TRP A 16 8.44 10.91 -4.55
C TRP A 16 8.27 9.40 -4.79
N VAL A 17 8.48 8.57 -3.74
CA VAL A 17 8.23 7.12 -3.79
C VAL A 17 6.73 6.86 -3.81
N ARG A 18 5.96 7.62 -3.05
CA ARG A 18 4.49 7.49 -3.00
C ARG A 18 3.85 7.89 -4.32
N ASP A 19 4.33 8.96 -4.94
CA ASP A 19 3.84 9.46 -6.22
C ASP A 19 4.16 8.50 -7.38
N ALA A 20 5.27 7.76 -7.29
CA ALA A 20 5.65 6.77 -8.30
C ALA A 20 4.64 5.61 -8.45
N TRP A 21 3.78 5.40 -7.45
CA TRP A 21 2.70 4.43 -7.54
C TRP A 21 1.54 4.89 -8.44
N ILE A 22 1.39 6.19 -8.70
CA ILE A 22 0.28 6.71 -9.51
C ILE A 22 0.42 6.18 -10.95
N GLY A 23 -0.64 5.57 -11.46
CA GLY A 23 -0.69 4.90 -12.75
C GLY A 23 -0.31 3.42 -12.73
N VAL A 24 0.19 2.89 -11.60
CA VAL A 24 0.47 1.44 -11.48
C VAL A 24 -0.85 0.68 -11.55
N ARG A 25 -0.90 -0.32 -12.44
CA ARG A 25 -2.05 -1.21 -12.62
C ARG A 25 -1.76 -2.56 -12.03
N PHE A 26 -2.66 -3.07 -11.20
CA PHE A 26 -2.45 -4.32 -10.47
C PHE A 26 -3.71 -5.17 -10.40
N GLN A 27 -3.50 -6.49 -10.33
CA GLN A 27 -4.56 -7.45 -10.07
C GLN A 27 -4.71 -7.61 -8.55
N ALA A 28 -5.87 -7.25 -8.00
CA ALA A 28 -6.14 -7.51 -6.59
C ALA A 28 -6.41 -9.01 -6.37
N LEU A 29 -5.98 -9.51 -5.21
CA LEU A 29 -6.24 -10.87 -4.73
C LEU A 29 -7.74 -11.11 -4.50
N GLN A 30 -8.48 -10.05 -4.18
CA GLN A 30 -9.93 -10.06 -3.97
C GLN A 30 -10.55 -8.86 -4.68
N ALA A 31 -11.73 -9.07 -5.27
CA ALA A 31 -12.46 -8.01 -5.97
C ALA A 31 -13.10 -7.01 -4.99
N ALA A 32 -13.57 -7.50 -3.85
CA ALA A 32 -14.11 -6.67 -2.79
C ALA A 32 -12.97 -6.14 -1.89
N PRO A 33 -13.07 -4.89 -1.40
CA PRO A 33 -12.13 -4.38 -0.41
C PRO A 33 -12.29 -5.13 0.91
N ILE A 34 -11.18 -5.26 1.64
CA ILE A 34 -11.14 -5.87 2.97
C ILE A 34 -10.85 -4.80 4.02
N SER A 35 -11.44 -4.94 5.20
CA SER A 35 -11.05 -4.19 6.39
C SER A 35 -10.03 -5.00 7.19
N VAL A 36 -8.85 -4.41 7.41
CA VAL A 36 -7.86 -4.96 8.34
C VAL A 36 -7.57 -3.96 9.44
N GLN A 37 -7.41 -4.47 10.66
CA GLN A 37 -6.88 -3.68 11.75
C GLN A 37 -5.36 -3.73 11.68
N THR A 38 -4.74 -2.63 11.25
CA THR A 38 -3.28 -2.50 11.31
C THR A 38 -2.90 -1.70 12.55
N ARG A 39 -1.95 -2.24 13.31
CA ARG A 39 -1.30 -1.50 14.40
C ARG A 39 -0.57 -0.33 13.76
N ALA A 40 -0.88 0.90 14.17
CA ALA A 40 -0.24 2.08 13.60
C ALA A 40 1.29 1.88 13.62
N ALA A 41 1.97 2.22 12.52
CA ALA A 41 3.43 2.19 12.41
C ALA A 41 4.07 3.29 13.28
N GLY A 42 3.84 3.21 14.59
CA GLY A 42 4.57 3.92 15.61
C GLY A 42 5.81 3.11 15.94
N SER A 43 6.96 3.58 15.45
CA SER A 43 8.30 3.14 15.82
C SER A 43 8.40 2.72 17.29
N GLY A 44 8.69 1.44 17.53
CA GLY A 44 9.11 0.90 18.83
C GLY A 44 8.00 0.23 19.64
N THR A 45 8.20 -1.06 19.90
CA THR A 45 7.51 -1.90 20.91
C THR A 45 7.81 -1.47 22.36
N SER A 46 8.12 -0.20 22.62
CA SER A 46 8.32 0.31 23.98
C SER A 46 7.00 0.77 24.58
N ILE A 47 6.74 0.39 25.83
CA ILE A 47 5.59 0.84 26.64
C ILE A 47 5.39 2.37 26.59
N LEU A 48 6.48 3.13 26.39
CA LEU A 48 6.48 4.59 26.27
C LEU A 48 5.78 5.14 25.00
N SER A 49 5.88 4.45 23.86
CA SER A 49 5.22 4.87 22.61
C SER A 49 3.71 4.63 22.67
N LEU A 50 3.30 3.55 23.34
CA LEU A 50 1.89 3.26 23.68
C LEU A 50 1.30 4.38 24.55
N LEU A 51 2.00 4.78 25.61
CA LEU A 51 1.53 5.84 26.52
C LEU A 51 1.38 7.20 25.81
N ARG A 52 2.26 7.53 24.85
CA ARG A 52 2.13 8.74 24.02
C ARG A 52 0.94 8.69 23.07
N ALA A 53 0.68 7.56 22.42
CA ALA A 53 -0.46 7.40 21.52
C ALA A 53 -1.79 7.56 22.29
N VAL A 54 -1.88 6.98 23.49
CA VAL A 54 -3.02 7.14 24.40
C VAL A 54 -3.16 8.60 24.86
N ALA A 55 -2.08 9.26 25.25
CA ALA A 55 -2.10 10.65 25.71
C ALA A 55 -2.48 11.66 24.61
N GLN A 56 -2.25 11.34 23.34
CA GLN A 56 -2.63 12.18 22.20
C GLN A 56 -4.01 11.85 21.60
N GLY A 57 -4.75 10.90 22.20
CA GLY A 57 -6.06 10.47 21.68
C GLY A 57 -5.99 9.84 20.29
N LYS A 58 -4.81 9.39 19.84
CA LYS A 58 -4.65 8.79 18.52
C LYS A 58 -5.04 7.31 18.59
N PRO A 59 -5.93 6.84 17.70
CA PRO A 59 -6.32 5.44 17.70
C PRO A 59 -5.08 4.55 17.46
N LEU A 60 -4.80 3.66 18.41
CA LEU A 60 -3.68 2.71 18.35
C LEU A 60 -3.86 1.65 17.27
N ILE A 61 -5.10 1.52 16.78
CA ILE A 61 -5.53 0.61 15.73
C ILE A 61 -6.08 1.49 14.62
N VAL A 62 -5.44 1.46 13.46
CA VAL A 62 -5.96 2.10 12.25
C VAL A 62 -6.63 1.00 11.45
N GLU A 63 -7.93 1.14 11.23
CA GLU A 63 -8.63 0.30 10.27
C GLU A 63 -8.22 0.74 8.87
N LYS A 64 -7.57 -0.17 8.13
CA LYS A 64 -7.29 0.01 6.72
C LYS A 64 -8.34 -0.74 5.92
N HIS A 65 -9.03 -0.02 5.05
CA HIS A 65 -10.03 -0.57 4.15
C HIS A 65 -9.53 -0.46 2.72
N GLY A 66 -9.30 -1.58 2.04
CA GLY A 66 -8.59 -1.55 0.77
C GLY A 66 -8.49 -2.88 0.03
N TYR A 67 -7.83 -2.84 -1.13
CA TYR A 67 -7.66 -3.99 -2.00
C TYR A 67 -6.35 -4.72 -1.68
N PRO A 68 -6.40 -6.01 -1.32
CA PRO A 68 -5.20 -6.79 -1.05
C PRO A 68 -4.51 -7.16 -2.37
N ALA A 69 -3.20 -6.96 -2.44
CA ALA A 69 -2.37 -7.32 -3.58
C ALA A 69 -1.00 -7.84 -3.13
N GLN A 70 -0.44 -8.79 -3.88
CA GLN A 70 0.86 -9.37 -3.54
C GLN A 70 1.94 -8.30 -3.61
N ALA A 71 2.69 -8.13 -2.52
CA ALA A 71 3.67 -7.05 -2.42
C ALA A 71 4.78 -7.17 -3.45
N ARG A 72 5.26 -8.41 -3.68
CA ARG A 72 6.26 -8.71 -4.70
C ARG A 72 5.80 -8.31 -6.11
N ASP A 73 4.57 -8.65 -6.47
CA ASP A 73 4.02 -8.37 -7.80
C ASP A 73 3.85 -6.86 -7.99
N LEU A 74 3.33 -6.17 -6.99
CA LEU A 74 3.21 -4.70 -6.99
C LEU A 74 4.57 -4.01 -7.12
N LEU A 75 5.59 -4.45 -6.39
CA LEU A 75 6.94 -3.89 -6.51
C LEU A 75 7.58 -4.21 -7.87
N GLY A 76 7.27 -5.37 -8.46
CA GLY A 76 7.64 -5.70 -9.83
C GLY A 76 6.97 -4.77 -10.85
N LEU A 77 5.70 -4.44 -10.65
CA LEU A 77 4.97 -3.48 -11.50
C LEU A 77 5.50 -2.05 -11.31
N LEU A 78 5.83 -1.67 -10.07
CA LEU A 78 6.46 -0.38 -9.78
C LEU A 78 7.82 -0.28 -10.48
N SER A 79 8.64 -1.33 -10.47
CA SER A 79 9.98 -1.28 -11.08
C SER A 79 9.94 -1.10 -12.60
N LEU A 80 8.87 -1.59 -13.25
CA LEU A 80 8.63 -1.36 -14.68
C LEU A 80 8.27 0.10 -14.99
N GLN A 81 7.67 0.82 -14.04
CA GLN A 81 7.25 2.21 -14.21
C GLN A 81 8.28 3.22 -13.69
N ASN A 82 8.90 2.94 -12.55
CA ASN A 82 9.89 3.77 -11.88
C ASN A 82 10.87 2.89 -11.08
N ALA A 83 12.01 2.59 -11.70
CA ALA A 83 13.04 1.75 -11.10
C ALA A 83 13.64 2.36 -9.81
N ASP A 84 13.80 3.68 -9.74
CA ASP A 84 14.36 4.35 -8.57
C ASP A 84 13.46 4.18 -7.33
N ALA A 85 12.14 4.28 -7.51
CA ALA A 85 11.17 4.06 -6.44
C ALA A 85 11.19 2.61 -5.98
N ALA A 86 11.31 1.64 -6.90
CA ALA A 86 11.46 0.24 -6.54
C ALA A 86 12.77 -0.03 -5.78
N CYS A 87 13.89 0.56 -6.20
CA CYS A 87 15.17 0.46 -5.49
C CYS A 87 15.08 1.00 -4.06
N TRP A 88 14.34 2.09 -3.84
CA TRP A 88 14.11 2.60 -2.48
C TRP A 88 13.50 1.54 -1.56
N TYR A 89 12.56 0.72 -2.04
CA TYR A 89 11.99 -0.37 -1.25
C TYR A 89 13.01 -1.48 -0.95
N LEU A 90 13.94 -1.77 -1.87
CA LEU A 90 15.03 -2.72 -1.62
C LEU A 90 15.92 -2.26 -0.46
N ASP A 91 16.25 -0.96 -0.44
CA ASP A 91 17.19 -0.40 0.52
C ASP A 91 16.54 -0.12 1.89
N ASN A 92 15.27 0.27 1.92
CA ASN A 92 14.62 0.81 3.12
C ASN A 92 13.52 -0.08 3.71
N ALA A 93 12.96 -0.99 2.92
CA ALA A 93 11.87 -1.86 3.35
C ALA A 93 11.99 -3.28 2.76
N PRO A 94 13.15 -3.96 2.90
CA PRO A 94 13.38 -5.28 2.28
C PRO A 94 12.39 -6.35 2.76
N GLN A 95 11.79 -6.18 3.95
CA GLN A 95 10.72 -7.04 4.43
C GLN A 95 9.52 -7.09 3.48
N MET A 96 9.26 -6.04 2.70
CA MET A 96 8.17 -5.98 1.72
C MET A 96 8.42 -6.85 0.48
N LEU A 97 9.63 -7.37 0.32
CA LEU A 97 10.00 -8.30 -0.75
C LEU A 97 9.69 -9.75 -0.40
N ASP A 98 9.34 -10.05 0.86
CA ASP A 98 8.91 -11.40 1.24
C ASP A 98 7.64 -11.76 0.44
N PRO A 99 7.64 -12.88 -0.30
CA PRO A 99 6.52 -13.30 -1.14
C PRO A 99 5.21 -13.56 -0.36
N LYS A 100 5.27 -13.64 0.98
CA LYS A 100 4.10 -13.77 1.85
C LYS A 100 3.47 -12.42 2.23
N GLN A 101 4.11 -11.30 1.88
CA GLN A 101 3.60 -9.98 2.22
C GLN A 101 2.54 -9.52 1.23
N VAL A 102 1.52 -8.89 1.79
CA VAL A 102 0.38 -8.35 1.05
C VAL A 102 0.32 -6.85 1.32
N PHE A 103 0.23 -6.05 0.26
CA PHE A 103 -0.15 -4.66 0.37
C PHE A 103 -1.66 -4.53 0.41
N ILE A 104 -2.13 -3.59 1.23
CA ILE A 104 -3.53 -3.18 1.25
C ILE A 104 -3.56 -1.73 0.81
N LEU A 105 -3.98 -1.56 -0.44
CA LEU A 105 -4.09 -0.27 -1.10
C LEU A 105 -5.48 0.29 -0.84
N ASP A 106 -5.52 1.50 -0.29
CA ASP A 106 -6.76 2.13 0.16
C ASP A 106 -7.77 2.28 -0.99
N VAL A 107 -9.06 2.11 -0.69
CA VAL A 107 -10.12 2.26 -1.69
C VAL A 107 -10.10 3.63 -2.35
N GLN A 108 -9.76 4.69 -1.61
CA GLN A 108 -9.75 6.06 -2.11
C GLN A 108 -8.60 6.32 -3.10
N CYS A 109 -7.53 5.53 -3.07
CA CYS A 109 -6.42 5.68 -4.01
C CYS A 109 -6.51 4.75 -5.22
N CYS A 110 -7.51 3.87 -5.27
CA CYS A 110 -7.65 2.87 -6.33
C CYS A 110 -8.94 3.10 -7.14
N ARG A 111 -8.84 2.91 -8.46
CA ARG A 111 -9.98 2.86 -9.37
C ARG A 111 -10.05 1.49 -10.02
N SER A 112 -11.23 0.86 -10.00
CA SER A 112 -11.45 -0.38 -10.75
C SER A 112 -11.39 -0.10 -12.25
N ILE A 113 -10.70 -0.97 -12.97
CA ILE A 113 -10.69 -1.01 -14.42
C ILE A 113 -11.36 -2.33 -14.79
N ASP A 114 -12.69 -2.37 -14.71
CA ASP A 114 -13.44 -3.47 -15.29
C ASP A 114 -13.19 -3.48 -16.80
N HIS A 115 -12.88 -4.65 -17.35
CA HIS A 115 -12.70 -4.81 -18.78
C HIS A 115 -14.05 -4.60 -19.47
N LEU A 116 -14.27 -3.43 -20.08
CA LEU A 116 -15.23 -3.09 -21.14
C LEU A 116 -14.84 -1.65 -21.55
N SER A 117 -14.25 -1.35 -22.71
CA SER A 117 -14.65 -1.79 -24.04
C SER A 117 -13.44 -1.86 -24.97
N THR A 118 -13.29 -2.96 -25.70
CA THR A 118 -12.72 -2.91 -27.06
C THR A 118 -13.68 -2.08 -27.92
N PRO A 119 -13.26 -0.95 -28.53
CA PRO A 119 -14.00 -0.42 -29.66
C PRO A 119 -13.85 -1.41 -30.83
N GLU A 120 -14.97 -1.90 -31.36
CA GLU A 120 -15.04 -2.53 -32.69
C GLU A 120 -14.72 -1.51 -33.80
#